data_AF-A0A376W7W5-F1
#
_entry.id   AF-A0A376W7W5-F1
#
_cell.length_a   1.000
_cell.length_b   1.000
_cell.length_c   1.000
_cell.angle_alpha   90.00
_cell.angle_beta   90.00
_cell.angle_gamma   90.00
#
_symmetry.space_group_name_H-M   'P 1'
#
loop_
_entity.id
_entity.type
_entity.pdbx_description
1 polymer ?
#
loop_
_entity_poly.entity_id
_entity_poly.type
_entity_poly.pdbx_seq_one_letter_code
_entity_poly.pdbx_strand_id
1 'polypeptide(L)'
;MIFFLYMYVCFASAVYIPELWPTHLRLRGSGFVNAVGRIVAVFTPYGVAGIINILWVDHGVYGALGVMLVLCALVLSIFGIETRKVSLEEISEVN
;
A
#
# COMPACT_ATOMS: atom_id res chain seq x y z
N MET A 1 10.93 15.60 -0.85
CA MET A 1 10.73 14.14 -0.64
C MET A 1 9.32 13.83 -0.15
N ILE A 2 8.86 14.43 0.96
CA ILE A 2 7.51 14.21 1.52
C ILE A 2 6.38 14.47 0.51
N PHE A 3 6.47 15.53 -0.31
CA PHE A 3 5.46 15.83 -1.33
C PHE A 3 5.24 14.67 -2.32
N PHE A 4 6.32 14.09 -2.85
CA PHE A 4 6.23 12.98 -3.81
C PHE A 4 5.67 11.70 -3.18
N LEU A 5 6.10 11.38 -1.95
CA LEU A 5 5.58 10.22 -1.21
C LEU A 5 4.09 10.40 -0.90
N TYR A 6 3.68 11.59 -0.50
CA TYR A 6 2.28 11.89 -0.21
C TYR A 6 1.42 11.77 -1.47
N MET A 7 1.88 12.35 -2.58
CA MET A 7 1.21 12.23 -3.88
C MET A 7 1.07 10.77 -4.30
N TYR A 8 2.13 9.96 -4.19
CA TYR A 8 2.09 8.53 -4.48
C TYR A 8 1.05 7.79 -3.62
N VAL A 9 1.05 8.02 -2.29
CA VAL A 9 0.08 7.40 -1.38
C VAL A 9 -1.35 7.79 -1.72
N CYS A 10 -1.60 9.05 -2.08
CA CYS A 10 -2.92 9.51 -2.50
C CYS A 10 -3.38 8.83 -3.79
N PHE A 11 -2.53 8.76 -4.83
CA PHE A 11 -2.89 8.09 -6.07
C PHE A 11 -3.09 6.58 -5.88
N ALA A 12 -2.21 5.92 -5.13
CA ALA A 12 -2.34 4.51 -4.84
C ALA A 12 -3.64 4.21 -4.08
N SER A 13 -3.98 4.99 -3.06
CA SER A 13 -5.14 4.70 -2.21
C SER A 13 -6.48 5.15 -2.79
N ALA A 14 -6.54 6.31 -3.43
CA ALA A 14 -7.78 6.90 -3.92
C ALA A 14 -8.12 6.51 -5.37
N VAL A 15 -7.12 6.12 -6.18
CA VAL A 15 -7.32 5.84 -7.61
C VAL A 15 -7.07 4.36 -7.90
N TYR A 16 -5.89 3.83 -7.55
CA TYR A 16 -5.53 2.45 -7.90
C TYR A 16 -6.36 1.38 -7.15
N ILE A 17 -6.52 1.49 -5.83
CA ILE A 17 -7.30 0.52 -5.04
C ILE A 17 -8.75 0.36 -5.56
N PRO A 18 -9.54 1.43 -5.79
CA PRO A 18 -10.91 1.27 -6.26
C PRO A 18 -11.00 0.84 -7.73
N GLU A 19 -9.98 1.05 -8.56
CA GLU A 19 -9.94 0.54 -9.93
C GLU A 19 -9.76 -0.98 -10.02
N LEU A 20 -9.21 -1.60 -8.98
CA LEU A 20 -9.01 -3.06 -8.93
C LEU A 20 -10.32 -3.84 -8.73
N TRP A 21 -11.38 -3.18 -8.25
CA TRP A 21 -12.64 -3.83 -7.87
C TRP A 21 -13.75 -3.52 -8.88
N PRO A 22 -14.61 -4.49 -9.21
CA PRO A 22 -15.73 -4.26 -10.11
C PRO A 22 -16.75 -3.29 -9.49
N THR A 23 -17.50 -2.57 -10.33
CA THR A 23 -18.33 -1.41 -9.95
C THR A 23 -19.28 -1.68 -8.77
N HIS A 24 -19.79 -2.90 -8.66
CA HIS A 24 -20.72 -3.32 -7.61
C HIS A 24 -20.06 -3.58 -6.24
N LEU A 25 -18.75 -3.85 -6.19
CA LEU A 25 -17.99 -4.10 -4.95
C LEU A 25 -16.98 -3.02 -4.60
N ARG A 26 -16.76 -2.04 -5.48
CA ARG A 26 -15.74 -0.98 -5.34
C ARG A 26 -15.68 -0.31 -3.96
N LEU A 27 -16.84 0.10 -3.43
CA LEU A 27 -16.91 0.76 -2.12
C LEU A 27 -16.60 -0.18 -0.96
N ARG A 28 -17.02 -1.45 -1.05
CA ARG A 28 -16.75 -2.48 -0.01
C ARG A 28 -15.29 -2.91 -0.02
N GLY A 29 -14.73 -3.17 -1.20
CA GLY A 29 -13.33 -3.57 -1.37
C GLY A 29 -12.37 -2.47 -0.90
N SER A 30 -12.55 -1.23 -1.37
CA SER A 30 -11.74 -0.09 -0.94
C SER A 30 -11.89 0.20 0.56
N GLY A 31 -13.11 0.11 1.09
CA GLY A 31 -13.39 0.30 2.52
C GLY A 31 -12.68 -0.74 3.40
N PHE A 32 -12.68 -2.02 3.00
CA PHE A 32 -12.01 -3.10 3.73
C PHE A 32 -10.49 -2.90 3.75
N VAL A 33 -9.88 -2.62 2.60
CA VAL A 33 -8.43 -2.38 2.51
C VAL A 33 -8.01 -1.16 3.33
N ASN A 34 -8.80 -0.09 3.31
CA ASN A 34 -8.55 1.09 4.13
C ASN A 34 -8.67 0.80 5.64
N ALA A 35 -9.62 -0.03 6.06
CA ALA A 35 -9.75 -0.45 7.45
C ALA A 35 -8.53 -1.26 7.93
N VAL A 36 -8.05 -2.21 7.11
CA VAL A 36 -6.82 -2.96 7.39
C VAL A 36 -5.61 -2.02 7.49
N GLY A 37 -5.49 -1.05 6.57
CA GLY A 37 -4.45 -0.02 6.63
C GLY A 37 -4.46 0.77 7.93
N ARG A 38 -5.65 1.07 8.49
CA ARG A 38 -5.76 1.74 9.79
C ARG A 38 -5.32 0.86 10.95
N ILE A 39 -5.62 -0.44 10.92
CA ILE A 39 -5.16 -1.38 11.95
C ILE A 39 -3.62 -1.42 11.94
N VAL A 40 -3.01 -1.55 10.76
CA VAL A 40 -1.55 -1.55 10.62
C VAL A 40 -0.94 -0.24 11.13
N ALA A 41 -1.54 0.91 10.79
CA ALA A 41 -1.07 2.21 11.24
C ALA A 41 -1.05 2.37 12.78
N VAL A 42 -1.96 1.73 13.51
CA VAL A 42 -1.95 1.70 14.98
C VAL A 42 -0.75 0.91 15.51
N PHE A 43 -0.34 -0.17 14.84
CA PHE A 43 0.78 -1.01 15.25
C PHE A 43 2.15 -0.47 14.82
N THR A 44 2.21 0.31 13.73
CA THR A 44 3.45 0.91 13.21
C THR A 44 4.32 1.60 14.29
N PRO A 45 3.81 2.50 15.16
CA PRO A 45 4.65 3.16 16.16
C PRO A 45 5.27 2.17 17.17
N TYR A 46 4.57 1.08 17.51
CA TYR A 46 5.11 0.04 18.39
C TYR A 46 6.23 -0.75 17.72
N GLY A 47 6.09 -1.04 16.42
CA GLY A 47 7.16 -1.67 15.63
C GLY A 47 8.41 -0.80 15.55
N VAL A 48 8.23 0.51 15.30
CA VAL A 48 9.35 1.48 15.29
C VAL A 48 10.02 1.58 16.65
N ALA A 49 9.24 1.67 17.73
CA ALA A 49 9.77 1.69 19.09
C ALA A 49 10.56 0.41 19.42
N GLY A 50 10.09 -0.76 19.00
CA GLY A 50 10.80 -2.03 19.16
C GLY A 50 12.14 -2.04 18.43
N ILE A 51 12.19 -1.56 17.19
CA ILE A 51 13.42 -1.49 16.38
C ILE A 51 14.46 -0.60 17.06
N ILE A 52 14.06 0.57 17.57
CA ILE A 52 14.99 1.49 18.24
C ILE A 52 15.55 0.85 19.52
N ASN A 53 14.73 0.15 20.31
CA ASN A 53 15.18 -0.49 21.55
C ASN A 53 16.13 -1.68 21.33
N ILE A 54 15.96 -2.43 20.23
CA ILE A 54 16.79 -3.62 19.94
C ILE A 54 18.10 -3.23 19.28
N LEU A 55 18.06 -2.30 18.32
CA LEU A 55 19.22 -1.95 17.51
C LEU A 55 20.02 -0.78 18.09
N TRP A 56 19.48 -0.03 19.06
CA TRP A 56 20.08 1.18 19.66
C TRP A 56 20.53 2.23 18.63
N VAL A 57 19.94 2.21 17.43
CA VAL A 57 20.35 3.01 16.28
C VAL A 57 19.10 3.62 15.62
N ASP A 58 18.98 4.94 15.70
CA ASP A 58 17.90 5.70 15.06
C ASP A 58 17.87 5.50 13.54
N HIS A 59 19.05 5.28 12.94
CA HIS A 59 19.19 5.00 11.52
C HIS A 59 18.57 3.66 11.07
N GLY A 60 18.35 2.71 12.00
CA GLY A 60 17.81 1.39 11.72
C GLY A 60 16.35 1.44 11.22
N VAL A 61 15.60 2.46 11.62
CA VAL A 61 14.22 2.68 11.19
C VAL A 61 14.15 3.01 9.70
N TYR A 62 15.09 3.82 9.18
CA TYR A 62 15.17 4.12 7.76
C TYR A 62 15.54 2.88 6.93
N GLY A 63 16.40 2.01 7.46
CA GLY A 63 16.69 0.71 6.85
C GLY A 63 15.46 -0.19 6.77
N ALA A 64 14.71 -0.31 7.88
CA ALA A 64 13.47 -1.08 7.92
C ALA A 64 12.40 -0.53 6.96
N LEU A 65 12.26 0.80 6.86
CA LEU A 65 11.41 1.45 5.87
C LEU A 65 11.85 1.13 4.44
N GLY A 66 13.16 1.17 4.16
CA GLY A 66 13.72 0.81 2.86
C GLY A 66 13.40 -0.63 2.47
N VAL A 67 13.59 -1.58 3.39
CA VAL A 67 13.23 -3.00 3.17
C VAL A 67 11.73 -3.14 2.90
N MET A 68 10.88 -2.46 3.66
CA MET A 68 9.44 -2.54 3.47
C MET A 68 9.00 -1.98 2.12
N LEU A 69 9.63 -0.89 1.64
CA LEU A 69 9.37 -0.36 0.29
C LEU A 69 9.80 -1.33 -0.81
N VAL A 70 10.96 -1.99 -0.66
CA VAL A 70 11.42 -3.01 -1.61
C VAL A 70 10.46 -4.21 -1.63
N LEU A 71 9.98 -4.66 -0.47
CA LEU A 71 8.97 -5.72 -0.39
C LEU A 71 7.67 -5.30 -1.06
N CYS A 72 7.17 -4.08 -0.82
CA CYS A 72 6.00 -3.55 -1.51
C CYS A 72 6.21 -3.51 -3.03
N ALA A 73 7.38 -3.07 -3.50
CA ALA A 73 7.71 -3.04 -4.92
C ALA A 73 7.73 -4.45 -5.53
N LEU A 74 8.22 -5.45 -4.81
CA LEU A 74 8.25 -6.85 -5.25
C LEU A 74 6.84 -7.45 -5.28
N VAL A 75 6.01 -7.18 -4.27
CA VAL A 75 4.61 -7.61 -4.28
C VAL A 75 3.86 -6.98 -5.45
N LEU A 76 4.04 -5.69 -5.68
CA LEU A 76 3.45 -4.99 -6.83
C LEU A 76 4.03 -5.47 -8.16
N SER A 77 5.29 -5.93 -8.24
CA SER A 77 5.82 -6.45 -9.50
C SER A 77 5.27 -7.85 -9.85
N ILE A 78 4.92 -8.66 -8.85
CA ILE A 78 4.36 -10.00 -9.06
C ILE A 78 2.84 -9.97 -9.19
N PHE A 79 2.16 -9.21 -8.33
CA PHE A 79 0.69 -9.17 -8.20
C PHE A 79 0.06 -7.86 -8.66
N GLY A 80 0.87 -6.84 -8.96
CA GLY A 80 0.36 -5.57 -9.45
C GLY A 80 -0.19 -5.75 -10.85
N ILE A 81 -1.51 -5.80 -10.93
CA ILE A 81 -2.22 -5.75 -12.21
C ILE A 81 -2.01 -4.35 -12.76
N GLU A 82 -1.41 -4.27 -13.94
CA GLU A 82 -1.17 -3.01 -14.64
C GLU A 82 -2.51 -2.50 -15.20
N THR A 83 -3.19 -1.61 -14.47
CA THR A 83 -4.42 -0.94 -14.93
C THR A 83 -4.18 0.04 -16.09
N ARG A 84 -2.91 0.26 -16.48
CA ARG A 84 -2.55 1.17 -17.57
C ARG A 84 -2.83 0.50 -18.92
N LYS A 85 -3.91 0.95 -19.59
CA LYS A 85 -4.36 0.61 -20.96
C LYS A 85 -5.33 -0.57 -21.11
N VAL A 86 -5.91 -1.09 -20.03
CA VAL A 86 -6.97 -2.11 -20.10
C VAL A 86 -8.31 -1.45 -19.77
N SER A 87 -9.35 -1.72 -20.57
CA SER A 87 -10.72 -1.24 -20.28
C SER A 87 -11.17 -1.80 -18.93
N LEU A 88 -11.86 -0.98 -18.12
CA LEU A 88 -12.45 -1.42 -16.85
C LEU A 88 -13.41 -2.61 -17.04
N GLU A 89 -13.95 -2.80 -18.24
CA GLU A 89 -14.82 -3.92 -18.62
C GLU A 89 -14.04 -5.24 -18.75
N GLU A 90 -12.80 -5.21 -19.24
CA GLU A 90 -11.96 -6.40 -19.40
C GLU A 90 -11.44 -6.93 -18.04
N ILE A 91 -11.16 -6.02 -17.09
CA ILE A 91 -10.75 -6.40 -15.72
C ILE A 91 -11.94 -6.98 -14.95
N SER A 92 -13.16 -6.53 -15.23
CA SER A 92 -14.37 -7.02 -14.58
C SER A 92 -14.87 -8.37 -15.12
N GLU A 93 -14.47 -8.80 -16.33
CA GLU A 93 -14.84 -10.12 -16.88
C GLU A 93 -13.86 -11.24 -16.47
N VAL A 94 -12.63 -10.90 -16.09
CA VAL A 94 -11.58 -11.87 -15.73
C VAL A 94 -11.61 -12.27 -14.25
N ASN A 95 -12.34 -11.54 -13.40
CA ASN A 95 -12.50 -11.81 -11.96
C ASN A 95 -13.92 -12.30 -11.64
#